data_AF-A0A7Y1ZJB1-F1
#
_entry.id   AF-A0A7Y1ZJB1-F1
#
_cell.length_a   1.000
_cell.length_b   1.000
_cell.length_c   1.000
_cell.angle_alpha   90.00
_cell.angle_beta   90.00
_cell.angle_gamma   90.00
#
_symmetry.space_group_name_H-M   'P 1'
#
loop_
_entity.id
_entity.type
_entity.pdbx_description
1 polymer ?
#
loop_
_entity_poly.entity_id
_entity_poly.type
_entity_poly.pdbx_seq_one_letter_code
_entity_poly.pdbx_strand_id
1 'polypeptide(L)'
;LHIRFGAGNVDPRQYDCPYELDLDRKALGNHLAFSQGPRTCPGAGISRIEQSVAWERLVARLDSLEFAQGNTFEHQPGIMLGTLALQLRFRKAG
;
A
#
# COMPACT_ATOMS: atom_id res chain seq x y z
N LEU A 1 -10.45 -7.84 -21.17
CA LEU A 1 -9.75 -6.55 -20.96
C LEU A 1 -9.56 -6.34 -19.46
N HIS A 2 -8.34 -6.44 -18.94
CA HIS A 2 -8.06 -6.09 -17.54
C HIS A 2 -7.83 -4.58 -17.45
N ILE A 3 -8.78 -3.85 -16.88
CA ILE A 3 -8.61 -2.42 -16.60
C ILE A 3 -7.66 -2.31 -15.41
N ARG A 4 -6.44 -1.82 -15.66
CA ARG A 4 -5.44 -1.58 -14.60
C ARG A 4 -5.75 -0.24 -13.94
N PHE A 5 -6.44 -0.30 -12.80
CA PHE A 5 -6.74 0.88 -11.97
C PHE A 5 -5.50 1.62 -11.44
N GLY A 6 -4.33 0.98 -11.45
CA GLY A 6 -3.08 1.56 -10.97
C GLY A 6 -2.72 2.89 -11.62
N ALA A 7 -2.95 3.06 -12.92
CA ALA A 7 -2.66 4.33 -13.60
C ALA A 7 -3.54 5.49 -13.10
N GLY A 8 -4.79 5.22 -12.72
CA GLY A 8 -5.68 6.24 -12.15
C GLY A 8 -5.26 6.69 -10.75
N ASN A 9 -4.60 5.82 -9.97
CA ASN A 9 -4.09 6.14 -8.63
C ASN A 9 -2.84 7.01 -8.65
N VAL A 10 -2.23 7.23 -9.81
CA VAL A 10 -1.05 8.08 -9.99
C VAL A 10 -1.25 9.15 -11.08
N ASP A 11 -2.51 9.43 -11.45
CA ASP A 11 -2.82 10.42 -12.48
C ASP A 11 -2.52 11.84 -11.97
N PRO A 12 -1.60 12.59 -12.59
CA PRO A 12 -1.25 13.95 -12.15
C PRO A 12 -2.41 14.96 -12.32
N ARG A 13 -3.47 14.61 -13.08
CA ARG A 13 -4.68 15.43 -13.18
C ARG A 13 -5.56 15.33 -11.93
N GLN A 14 -5.39 14.28 -11.13
CA GLN A 14 -6.15 14.02 -9.92
C GLN A 14 -5.31 14.22 -8.65
N TYR A 15 -4.01 13.94 -8.72
CA TYR A 15 -3.11 13.92 -7.58
C TYR A 15 -1.84 14.71 -7.90
N ASP A 16 -1.64 15.85 -7.23
CA ASP A 16 -0.36 16.57 -7.27
C ASP A 16 0.76 15.67 -6.71
N CYS A 17 1.93 15.67 -7.34
CA CYS A 17 3.07 14.82 -6.95
C CYS A 17 2.64 13.36 -6.64
N PRO A 18 2.10 12.61 -7.61
CA PRO A 18 1.38 11.36 -7.36
C PRO A 18 2.25 10.22 -6.82
N TYR A 19 3.57 10.34 -6.90
CA TYR A 19 4.52 9.36 -6.38
C TYR A 19 5.08 9.73 -4.99
N GLU A 20 4.74 10.91 -4.47
CA GLU A 20 5.14 11.35 -3.13
C GLU A 20 4.15 10.85 -2.07
N LEU A 21 4.70 10.37 -0.95
CA LEU A 21 3.91 10.00 0.22
C LEU A 21 3.50 11.25 0.99
N ASP A 22 2.23 11.62 0.87
CA ASP A 22 1.61 12.74 1.58
C ASP A 22 0.46 12.22 2.46
N LEU A 23 0.65 12.25 3.78
CA LEU A 23 -0.35 11.80 4.76
C LEU A 23 -1.50 12.81 4.95
N ASP A 24 -1.29 14.07 4.57
CA ASP A 24 -2.29 15.15 4.69
C ASP A 24 -3.12 15.36 3.42
N ARG A 25 -2.80 14.59 2.36
CA ARG A 25 -3.46 14.62 1.06
C ARG A 25 -4.97 14.54 1.22
N LYS A 26 -5.68 15.44 0.54
CA LYS A 26 -7.15 15.47 0.57
C LYS A 26 -7.74 14.41 -0.35
N ALA A 27 -8.99 14.02 -0.07
CA ALA A 27 -9.79 13.12 -0.90
C ALA A 27 -9.13 11.74 -1.18
N LEU A 28 -8.39 11.18 -0.22
CA LEU A 28 -7.76 9.85 -0.33
C LEU A 28 -8.75 8.73 -0.69
N GLY A 29 -10.03 8.88 -0.32
CA GLY A 29 -11.09 7.93 -0.66
C GLY A 29 -11.42 7.81 -2.16
N ASN A 30 -10.89 8.71 -3.01
CA ASN A 30 -11.13 8.70 -4.45
C ASN A 30 -10.25 7.69 -5.21
N HIS A 31 -9.30 7.03 -4.54
CA HIS A 31 -8.44 6.04 -5.17
C HIS A 31 -9.27 4.87 -5.75
N LEU A 32 -8.72 4.19 -6.75
CA LEU A 32 -9.32 3.05 -7.42
C LEU A 32 -8.73 1.70 -6.97
N ALA A 33 -7.94 1.68 -5.89
CA ALA A 33 -7.31 0.45 -5.37
C ALA A 33 -8.32 -0.67 -5.01
N PHE A 34 -9.53 -0.31 -4.59
CA PHE A 34 -10.62 -1.24 -4.31
C PHE A 34 -11.72 -1.24 -5.38
N SER A 35 -11.45 -0.76 -6.59
CA SER A 35 -12.46 -0.46 -7.61
C SER A 35 -13.51 0.57 -7.12
N GLN A 36 -14.49 0.91 -7.95
CA GLN A 36 -15.60 1.80 -7.61
C GLN A 36 -16.92 1.32 -8.25
N GLY A 37 -18.05 1.75 -7.69
CA GLY A 37 -19.39 1.46 -8.23
C GLY A 37 -19.85 0.01 -8.00
N PRO A 38 -20.61 -0.60 -8.94
CA PRO A 38 -21.19 -1.93 -8.75
C PRO A 38 -20.18 -3.06 -8.53
N ARG A 39 -18.90 -2.83 -8.80
CA ARG A 39 -17.80 -3.80 -8.66
C ARG A 39 -16.77 -3.37 -7.63
N THR A 40 -17.16 -2.54 -6.66
CA THR A 40 -16.33 -2.26 -5.48
C THR A 40 -15.97 -3.56 -4.76
N CYS A 41 -14.73 -3.64 -4.28
CA CYS A 41 -14.22 -4.80 -3.58
C CYS A 41 -15.05 -5.06 -2.31
N PRO A 42 -15.67 -6.25 -2.16
CA PRO A 42 -16.44 -6.57 -0.96
C PRO A 42 -15.54 -6.64 0.30
N GLY A 43 -14.24 -6.91 0.13
CA GLY A 43 -13.24 -6.94 1.20
C GLY A 43 -12.66 -5.57 1.58
N ALA A 44 -13.12 -4.46 1.00
CA ALA A 44 -12.52 -3.15 1.25
C ALA A 44 -12.65 -2.71 2.72
N GLY A 45 -13.72 -3.11 3.41
CA GLY A 45 -13.90 -2.81 4.84
C GLY A 45 -12.92 -3.56 5.73
N ILE A 46 -12.85 -4.89 5.58
CA ILE A 46 -11.95 -5.74 6.37
C ILE A 46 -10.48 -5.39 6.11
N SER A 47 -10.09 -5.14 4.85
CA SER A 47 -8.71 -4.78 4.53
C SER A 47 -8.27 -3.48 5.22
N ARG A 48 -9.17 -2.51 5.40
CA ARG A 48 -8.85 -1.27 6.15
C ARG A 48 -8.67 -1.51 7.64
N ILE A 49 -9.48 -2.39 8.22
CA ILE A 49 -9.35 -2.79 9.63
C ILE A 49 -8.00 -3.48 9.84
N GLU A 50 -7.67 -4.46 8.98
CA GLU A 50 -6.40 -5.18 9.04
C GLU A 50 -5.20 -4.24 8.92
N GLN A 51 -5.22 -3.30 7.97
CA GLN A 51 -4.15 -2.31 7.80
C GLN A 51 -3.99 -1.40 9.03
N SER A 52 -5.11 -0.92 9.60
CA SER A 52 -5.07 -0.06 10.79
C SER A 52 -4.46 -0.81 11.97
N VAL A 53 -4.95 -2.02 12.25
CA VAL A 53 -4.41 -2.88 13.32
C VAL A 53 -2.94 -3.22 13.07
N ALA A 54 -2.56 -3.57 11.83
CA ALA A 54 -1.17 -3.88 11.50
C ALA A 54 -0.25 -2.69 11.80
N TRP A 55 -0.58 -1.49 11.32
CA TRP A 55 0.24 -0.31 11.55
C TRP A 55 0.33 0.05 13.03
N GLU A 56 -0.80 0.08 13.74
CA GLU A 56 -0.83 0.33 15.20
C GLU A 56 0.10 -0.63 15.96
N ARG A 57 0.05 -1.93 15.63
CA ARG A 57 0.87 -2.93 16.30
C ARG A 57 2.34 -2.86 15.90
N LEU A 58 2.65 -2.57 14.62
CA LEU A 58 4.02 -2.44 14.16
C LEU A 58 4.71 -1.24 14.83
N VAL A 59 4.10 -0.06 14.77
CA VAL A 59 4.71 1.17 15.33
C VAL A 59 4.80 1.14 16.85
N ALA A 60 3.89 0.44 17.54
CA ALA A 60 3.94 0.28 19.00
C ALA A 60 4.99 -0.73 19.47
N ARG A 61 5.44 -1.65 18.61
CA ARG A 61 6.31 -2.77 19.01
C ARG A 61 7.70 -2.74 18.38
N LEU A 62 7.92 -1.88 17.39
CA LEU A 62 9.18 -1.77 16.68
C LEU A 62 9.67 -0.33 16.76
N ASP A 63 10.86 -0.14 17.33
CA ASP A 63 11.50 1.19 17.37
C ASP A 63 12.26 1.49 16.08
N SER A 64 12.59 0.49 15.27
CA SER A 64 13.12 0.68 13.93
C SER A 64 12.75 -0.48 13.00
N LEU A 65 12.63 -0.15 11.71
CA LEU A 65 12.39 -1.09 10.62
C LEU A 65 13.23 -0.63 9.42
N GLU A 66 14.14 -1.48 8.97
CA GLU A 66 15.13 -1.16 7.93
C GLU A 66 15.25 -2.30 6.92
N PHE A 67 15.62 -2.01 5.69
CA PHE A 67 15.94 -3.06 4.73
C PHE A 67 17.18 -3.85 5.17
N ALA A 68 17.06 -5.17 5.15
CA ALA A 68 18.21 -6.05 5.23
C ALA A 68 18.95 -6.09 3.87
N GLN A 69 20.17 -6.62 3.87
CA GLN A 69 20.90 -6.86 2.63
C GLN A 69 20.24 -8.00 1.82
N GLY A 70 20.45 -8.00 0.50
CA GLY A 70 20.00 -9.08 -0.39
C GLY A 70 18.57 -8.96 -0.93
N ASN A 71 17.90 -7.82 -0.73
CA ASN A 71 16.64 -7.54 -1.42
C ASN A 71 16.86 -7.34 -2.92
N THR A 72 16.13 -8.10 -3.76
CA THR A 72 16.12 -7.91 -5.23
C THR A 72 15.00 -6.97 -5.69
N PHE A 73 14.01 -6.71 -4.83
CA PHE A 73 12.80 -5.93 -5.13
C PHE A 73 12.03 -6.40 -6.36
N GLU A 74 12.18 -7.68 -6.72
CA GLU A 74 11.44 -8.27 -7.81
C GLU A 74 9.96 -8.35 -7.46
N HIS A 75 9.12 -7.97 -8.42
CA HIS A 75 7.68 -8.06 -8.28
C HIS A 75 7.18 -9.43 -8.72
N GLN A 76 6.17 -9.94 -8.02
CA GLN A 76 5.45 -11.12 -8.45
C GLN A 76 4.83 -10.87 -9.84
N PRO A 77 4.90 -11.86 -10.75
CA PRO A 77 4.25 -11.74 -12.04
C PRO A 77 2.73 -11.78 -11.89
N GLY A 78 2.00 -11.19 -12.83
CA GLY A 78 0.54 -11.29 -12.91
C GLY A 78 -0.20 -9.99 -12.67
N ILE A 79 -1.44 -10.11 -12.18
CA ILE A 79 -2.37 -8.98 -12.06
C ILE A 79 -2.20 -8.18 -10.76
N MET A 80 -1.70 -8.82 -9.70
CA MET A 80 -1.49 -8.19 -8.40
C MET A 80 -0.03 -7.74 -8.32
N LEU A 81 0.21 -6.44 -8.15
CA LEU A 81 1.55 -5.94 -7.87
C LEU A 81 1.90 -6.22 -6.41
N GLY A 82 3.05 -6.86 -6.18
CA GLY A 82 3.59 -7.13 -4.84
C GLY A 82 5.02 -7.62 -4.95
N THR A 83 5.86 -7.34 -3.96
CA THR A 83 7.25 -7.82 -3.93
C THR A 83 7.28 -9.32 -3.59
N LEU A 84 8.12 -10.10 -4.26
CA LEU A 84 8.26 -11.55 -4.01
C LEU A 84 8.82 -11.87 -2.62
N ALA A 85 9.76 -11.06 -2.15
CA ALA A 85 10.34 -11.15 -0.83
C ALA A 85 10.79 -9.76 -0.36
N LEU A 86 10.64 -9.50 0.94
CA LEU A 86 11.16 -8.29 1.57
C LEU A 86 11.90 -8.66 2.86
N GLN A 87 13.22 -8.63 2.79
CA GLN A 87 14.11 -8.91 3.91
C GLN A 87 14.28 -7.65 4.74
N LEU A 88 13.93 -7.74 6.03
CA LEU A 88 13.94 -6.60 6.95
C LEU A 88 14.79 -6.90 8.19
N ARG A 89 15.45 -5.87 8.71
CA ARG A 89 15.98 -5.84 10.08
C ARG A 89 15.11 -4.92 10.91
N PHE A 90 14.83 -5.30 12.14
CA PHE A 90 14.02 -4.49 13.04
C PHE A 90 14.56 -4.53 14.47
N ARG A 91 14.27 -3.48 15.23
CA ARG A 91 14.54 -3.41 16.65
C ARG A 91 13.23 -3.41 17.41
N LYS A 92 13.08 -4.37 18.34
CA LYS A 92 11.93 -4.42 19.24
C LYS A 92 11.92 -3.15 20.11
N ALA A 93 10.73 -2.60 20.31
CA ALA A 93 10.50 -1.52 21.26
C ALA A 93 10.86 -1.93 22.69
N GLY A 94 11.47 -0.99 23.41
CA GLY A 94 11.86 -1.12 24.83
C GLY A 94 10.68 -1.28 25.77
#